data_AF-A0A2C6KS65-F1
#
_entry.id   AF-A0A2C6KS65-F1
#
_cell.length_a   1.000
_cell.length_b   1.000
_cell.length_c   1.000
_cell.angle_alpha   90.00
_cell.angle_beta   90.00
_cell.angle_gamma   90.00
#
_symmetry.space_group_name_H-M   'P 1'
#
loop_
_entity.id
_entity.type
_entity.pdbx_description
1 polymer ?
#
loop_
_entity_poly.entity_id
_entity_poly.type
_entity_poly.pdbx_seq_one_letter_code
_entity_poly.pdbx_strand_id
1 'polypeptide(L)'
;MSAMGVRLSRPQQLDAEARTLGLQFARVLGTPLRVIDVENNHPVLSLSSSELSAPSLPCLSTADSPSLLSSSSTEGDSLSSCVPFPKKATDLPESTALKCSVKGEGESAETLTIFFIHGLGGRGGQFRHQIHFLSQRGCRCIAVDLPGHGESRLGVFDNSTFTQGHTRKILSTIFDYYISGTSPCFQTLDRSTVTDEGESSRTKTGSTNPSYTERDDDNGVKSKVWNVQGKSKQKGGGPGHRTSEGSSSITLRSHRRRAVIIGHSLGALHAMTLYADLQKEGRGNEVAGIVLICPRASYPSSRFQRFLISYIPAFILEFFRGFIKRRAQRMLFHPLTLLRNLSLVWNEDSVTRLNPMSVIVAIIKDLQTGLPTESMQEDIRTYRDDPSRPPVLLLCGEQDAVCPVEENASILYDELTGHRREKLAPPLLANTGDDGRIVKLTGSARSVVSEEKTKGEEQMRNEKSLRGVLRQAFYTIYRGIVKENSQASGTLPNSQENRNEIEKVKDQVLKKNELSPSTEVALEIIPKTGHNCMLEDPYTTNRVLWTFVKRVRE
;
A
#
# COMPACT_ATOMS: atom_id res chain seq x y z
N MET A 1 21.93 12.18 33.51
CA MET A 1 22.01 11.16 32.44
C MET A 1 20.65 10.48 32.37
N SER A 2 19.83 10.81 31.37
CA SER A 2 18.46 10.30 31.25
C SER A 2 18.43 8.80 31.03
N ALA A 3 17.51 8.11 31.72
CA ALA A 3 17.21 6.71 31.51
C ALA A 3 16.82 6.46 30.05
N MET A 4 17.68 5.76 29.31
CA MET A 4 17.30 5.17 28.04
C MET A 4 16.35 4.02 28.35
N GLY A 5 15.05 4.21 28.09
CA GLY A 5 14.09 3.10 28.05
C GLY A 5 14.66 1.98 27.17
N VAL A 6 14.63 0.76 27.69
CA VAL A 6 15.13 -0.43 27.01
C VAL A 6 14.36 -0.57 25.69
N ARG A 7 15.00 -0.20 24.58
CA ARG A 7 14.43 -0.42 23.26
C ARG A 7 14.39 -1.92 23.05
N LEU A 8 13.18 -2.49 22.99
CA LEU A 8 12.99 -3.85 22.51
C LEU A 8 13.72 -4.02 21.18
N SER A 9 14.43 -5.14 21.06
CA SER A 9 15.14 -5.45 19.83
C SER A 9 14.15 -5.56 18.68
N ARG A 10 14.54 -5.05 17.51
CA ARG A 10 13.76 -4.92 16.26
C ARG A 10 12.86 -6.12 15.86
N PRO A 11 13.22 -7.39 16.10
CA PRO A 11 12.33 -8.53 15.83
C PRO A 11 11.09 -8.54 16.75
N GLN A 12 11.23 -8.14 18.02
CA GLN A 12 10.20 -8.31 19.04
C GLN A 12 8.96 -7.43 18.82
N GLN A 13 9.10 -6.24 18.24
CA GLN A 13 7.97 -5.35 17.98
C GLN A 13 7.10 -5.86 16.82
N LEU A 14 7.72 -6.32 15.74
CA LEU A 14 7.01 -6.95 14.62
C LEU A 14 6.44 -8.29 15.05
N ASP A 15 7.15 -9.07 15.85
CA ASP A 15 6.66 -10.34 16.41
C ASP A 15 5.50 -10.15 17.40
N ALA A 16 5.42 -9.01 18.09
CA ALA A 16 4.30 -8.66 18.97
C ALA A 16 3.08 -8.24 18.14
N GLU A 17 3.27 -7.35 17.17
CA GLU A 17 2.22 -6.96 16.19
C GLU A 17 1.71 -8.18 15.41
N ALA A 18 2.63 -9.08 15.04
CA ALA A 18 2.34 -10.34 14.37
C ALA A 18 1.46 -11.25 15.23
N ARG A 19 1.83 -11.43 16.50
CA ARG A 19 1.09 -12.28 17.44
C ARG A 19 -0.30 -11.74 17.72
N THR A 20 -0.46 -10.42 17.73
CA THR A 20 -1.77 -9.79 17.98
C THR A 20 -2.67 -9.78 16.74
N LEU A 21 -2.11 -9.78 15.53
CA LEU A 21 -2.88 -9.70 14.27
C LEU A 21 -3.12 -11.04 13.58
N GLY A 22 -2.82 -12.19 14.21
CA GLY A 22 -3.14 -13.50 13.61
C GLY A 22 -2.40 -13.76 12.29
N LEU A 23 -1.07 -13.62 12.28
CA LEU A 23 -0.30 -13.82 11.04
C LEU A 23 -0.43 -15.23 10.47
N GLN A 24 -0.68 -15.26 9.16
CA GLN A 24 -0.60 -16.45 8.34
C GLN A 24 0.38 -16.21 7.19
N PHE A 25 1.15 -17.24 6.86
CA PHE A 25 1.94 -17.28 5.64
C PHE A 25 1.25 -18.21 4.66
N ALA A 26 1.14 -17.78 3.41
CA ALA A 26 0.53 -18.56 2.35
C ALA A 26 1.41 -18.53 1.11
N ARG A 27 1.40 -19.60 0.32
CA ARG A 27 1.86 -19.56 -1.07
C ARG A 27 0.66 -19.32 -1.97
N VAL A 28 0.74 -18.25 -2.75
CA VAL A 28 -0.27 -17.85 -3.73
C VAL A 28 0.42 -17.78 -5.08
N LEU A 29 0.03 -18.66 -6.00
CA LEU A 29 0.66 -18.79 -7.32
C LEU A 29 2.19 -19.01 -7.24
N GLY A 30 2.64 -19.76 -6.23
CA GLY A 30 4.06 -20.02 -5.96
C GLY A 30 4.78 -18.92 -5.19
N THR A 31 4.16 -17.75 -5.01
CA THR A 31 4.75 -16.61 -4.29
C THR A 31 4.43 -16.70 -2.80
N PRO A 32 5.44 -16.69 -1.90
CA PRO A 32 5.20 -16.68 -0.46
C PRO A 32 4.75 -15.28 -0.01
N LEU A 33 3.56 -15.20 0.56
CA LEU A 33 2.93 -13.98 1.01
C LEU A 33 2.57 -14.05 2.49
N ARG A 34 2.69 -12.91 3.16
CA ARG A 34 2.10 -12.68 4.48
C ARG A 34 0.66 -12.18 4.31
N VAL A 35 -0.26 -12.85 4.99
CA VAL A 35 -1.65 -12.45 5.10
C VAL A 35 -2.00 -12.30 6.58
N ILE A 36 -2.55 -11.16 6.93
CA ILE A 36 -3.12 -10.84 8.23
C ILE A 36 -4.60 -11.22 8.13
N ASP A 37 -5.07 -12.13 8.97
CA ASP A 37 -6.48 -12.51 9.07
C ASP A 37 -6.92 -12.38 10.53
N VAL A 38 -7.71 -11.35 10.80
CA VAL A 38 -8.26 -11.07 12.12
C VAL A 38 -9.76 -11.31 12.08
N GLU A 39 -10.17 -12.42 12.70
CA GLU A 39 -11.57 -12.78 12.89
C GLU A 39 -11.94 -12.64 14.39
N ASN A 40 -13.12 -12.09 14.66
CA ASN A 40 -13.75 -11.95 15.97
C ASN A 40 -13.18 -10.88 16.94
N ASN A 41 -14.04 -10.52 17.91
CA ASN A 41 -13.78 -9.68 19.09
C ASN A 41 -12.78 -10.27 20.09
N HIS A 42 -11.91 -11.21 19.68
CA HIS A 42 -10.80 -11.55 20.57
C HIS A 42 -10.07 -10.25 20.86
N PRO A 43 -9.89 -9.87 22.13
CA PRO A 43 -9.20 -8.65 22.46
C PRO A 43 -7.82 -8.80 21.84
N VAL A 44 -7.61 -8.14 20.70
CA VAL A 44 -6.30 -7.88 20.16
C VAL A 44 -5.60 -7.24 21.34
N LEU A 45 -4.65 -7.95 21.95
CA LEU A 45 -4.01 -7.50 23.17
C LEU A 45 -3.54 -6.08 22.86
N SER A 46 -4.20 -5.11 23.50
CA SER A 46 -3.90 -3.70 23.33
C SER A 46 -2.39 -3.59 23.44
N LEU A 47 -1.75 -2.90 22.50
CA LEU A 47 -0.37 -2.44 22.68
C LEU A 47 -0.40 -1.45 23.85
N SER A 48 -0.56 -1.97 25.07
CA SER A 48 -0.72 -1.15 26.25
C SER A 48 0.58 -0.42 26.46
N SER A 49 0.47 0.86 26.74
CA SER A 49 1.53 1.77 27.16
C SER A 49 2.21 1.37 28.49
N SER A 50 2.12 0.10 28.89
CA SER A 50 2.48 -0.45 30.21
C SER A 50 3.96 -0.78 30.37
N GLU A 51 4.85 -0.19 29.56
CA GLU A 51 6.30 -0.17 29.83
C GLU A 51 6.82 1.24 30.16
N LEU A 52 5.94 2.16 30.58
CA LEU A 52 6.30 3.47 31.13
C LEU A 52 6.22 3.56 32.66
N SER A 53 6.07 2.44 33.37
CA SER A 53 6.33 2.39 34.81
C SER A 53 7.84 2.51 35.05
N ALA A 54 8.30 3.75 35.25
CA ALA A 54 9.62 4.04 35.76
C ALA A 54 9.87 3.23 37.06
N PRO A 55 11.04 2.60 37.23
CA PRO A 55 11.41 2.06 38.52
C PRO A 55 11.50 3.23 39.53
N SER A 56 10.76 3.13 40.63
CA SER A 56 10.91 4.01 41.78
C SER A 56 12.37 3.97 42.23
N LEU A 57 13.07 5.09 42.08
CA LEU A 57 14.44 5.26 42.58
C LEU A 57 14.47 5.06 44.10
N PRO A 58 15.50 4.40 44.65
CA PRO A 58 15.74 4.43 46.09
C PRO A 58 16.18 5.84 46.50
N CYS A 59 15.52 6.40 47.52
CA CYS A 59 15.95 7.61 48.21
C CYS A 59 17.39 7.46 48.69
N LEU A 60 18.33 8.17 48.07
CA LEU A 60 19.62 8.44 48.68
C LEU A 60 19.47 9.67 49.58
N SER A 61 19.56 9.44 50.89
CA SER A 61 19.76 10.48 51.88
C SER A 61 21.22 10.91 51.86
N THR A 62 21.48 12.17 51.55
CA THR A 62 22.74 12.83 51.92
C THR A 62 22.39 14.02 52.80
N ALA A 63 22.70 13.85 54.09
CA ALA A 63 22.93 14.94 55.01
C ALA A 63 24.16 15.71 54.52
N ASP A 64 24.06 17.04 54.47
CA ASP A 64 24.91 17.96 55.24
C ASP A 64 24.72 19.39 54.72
N SER A 65 24.19 20.23 55.62
CA SER A 65 24.23 21.68 55.53
C SER A 65 25.66 22.18 55.79
N PRO A 66 26.02 23.39 55.33
CA PRO A 66 25.94 24.48 56.30
C PRO A 66 25.33 25.78 55.74
N SER A 67 24.61 26.42 56.65
CA SER A 67 24.15 27.80 56.71
C SER A 67 25.21 28.86 56.39
N LEU A 68 24.79 30.04 55.92
CA LEU A 68 25.12 31.38 56.46
C LEU A 68 24.30 32.51 55.77
N LEU A 69 23.61 33.31 56.63
CA LEU A 69 23.32 34.78 56.60
C LEU A 69 22.70 35.42 55.34
N SER A 70 21.45 35.96 55.32
CA SER A 70 20.80 37.08 56.05
C SER A 70 21.10 38.50 55.51
N SER A 71 20.07 39.17 54.94
CA SER A 71 19.72 40.62 55.07
C SER A 71 18.61 40.96 54.05
N SER A 72 17.34 41.04 54.44
CA SER A 72 16.58 42.21 54.98
C SER A 72 15.88 43.10 53.93
N SER A 73 14.56 43.28 54.15
CA SER A 73 13.65 44.40 53.81
C SER A 73 13.40 44.70 52.31
N THR A 74 12.17 44.94 51.82
CA THR A 74 11.11 45.80 52.37
C THR A 74 9.68 45.35 52.03
N GLU A 75 8.76 45.88 52.83
CA GLU A 75 7.30 45.72 52.91
C GLU A 75 6.51 46.02 51.63
N GLY A 76 5.30 45.46 51.57
CA GLY A 76 4.28 45.79 50.57
C GLY A 76 3.05 44.89 50.68
N ASP A 77 2.13 45.26 51.57
CA ASP A 77 0.79 44.67 51.70
C ASP A 77 -0.04 44.78 50.41
N SER A 78 -0.76 43.72 50.03
CA SER A 78 -2.23 43.75 49.84
C SER A 78 -2.80 42.46 49.20
N LEU A 79 -3.63 41.81 50.02
CA LEU A 79 -4.76 40.90 49.78
C LEU A 79 -5.21 40.59 48.33
N SER A 80 -5.23 39.29 47.98
CA SER A 80 -6.35 38.67 47.24
C SER A 80 -6.34 37.13 47.36
N SER A 81 -7.15 36.63 48.31
CA SER A 81 -7.97 35.41 48.29
C SER A 81 -7.58 34.25 47.33
N CYS A 82 -6.92 33.22 47.87
CA CYS A 82 -6.91 31.86 47.29
C CYS A 82 -7.67 30.90 48.22
N VAL A 83 -8.69 30.24 47.66
CA VAL A 83 -9.53 29.24 48.33
C VAL A 83 -8.75 27.93 48.49
N PRO A 84 -8.82 27.23 49.65
CA PRO A 84 -8.08 26.00 49.88
C PRO A 84 -8.75 24.79 49.21
N PHE A 85 -7.95 23.98 48.50
CA PHE A 85 -8.36 22.66 48.05
C PHE A 85 -8.53 21.70 49.24
N PRO A 86 -9.65 20.99 49.37
CA PRO A 86 -9.80 19.96 50.39
C PRO A 86 -9.09 18.68 49.94
N LYS A 87 -8.19 18.20 50.80
CA LYS A 87 -7.75 16.81 50.80
C LYS A 87 -8.88 15.94 51.34
N LYS A 88 -9.38 14.99 50.56
CA LYS A 88 -10.03 13.79 51.11
C LYS A 88 -9.90 12.59 50.18
N ALA A 89 -9.43 11.51 50.78
CA ALA A 89 -9.43 10.15 50.26
C ALA A 89 -10.87 9.69 49.95
N THR A 90 -11.04 8.93 48.87
CA THR A 90 -12.09 7.93 48.68
C THR A 90 -11.64 6.93 47.62
N ASP A 91 -12.06 5.69 47.84
CA ASP A 91 -11.62 4.46 47.21
C ASP A 91 -11.82 4.44 45.68
N LEU A 92 -10.79 3.96 44.97
CA LEU A 92 -10.87 3.66 43.54
C LEU A 92 -11.74 2.41 43.34
N PRO A 93 -12.78 2.44 42.49
CA PRO A 93 -13.56 1.26 42.21
C PRO A 93 -12.74 0.30 41.36
N GLU A 94 -12.70 -0.93 41.83
CA GLU A 94 -12.19 -2.11 41.14
C GLU A 94 -12.75 -2.18 39.72
N SER A 95 -11.84 -2.32 38.75
CA SER A 95 -12.10 -2.46 37.32
C SER A 95 -13.15 -3.53 37.07
N THR A 96 -14.41 -3.14 36.92
CA THR A 96 -15.46 -3.99 36.39
C THR A 96 -15.21 -4.21 34.90
N ALA A 97 -14.56 -5.32 34.58
CA ALA A 97 -14.53 -5.86 33.23
C ALA A 97 -15.98 -6.00 32.76
N LEU A 98 -16.39 -5.10 31.85
CA LEU A 98 -17.72 -5.05 31.28
C LEU A 98 -17.92 -6.32 30.43
N LYS A 99 -18.39 -7.38 31.07
CA LYS A 99 -18.74 -8.65 30.41
C LYS A 99 -20.09 -8.43 29.73
N CYS A 100 -20.06 -7.84 28.52
CA CYS A 100 -21.23 -7.76 27.65
C CYS A 100 -21.64 -9.20 27.27
N SER A 101 -22.50 -9.79 28.09
CA SER A 101 -23.19 -11.04 27.78
C SER A 101 -24.28 -10.75 26.75
N VAL A 102 -23.91 -10.74 25.46
CA VAL A 102 -24.88 -10.76 24.37
C VAL A 102 -25.51 -12.16 24.34
N LYS A 103 -26.67 -12.28 24.98
CA LYS A 103 -27.51 -13.47 24.97
C LYS A 103 -28.53 -13.29 23.83
N GLY A 104 -28.39 -14.07 22.77
CA GLY A 104 -29.30 -14.06 21.64
C GLY A 104 -28.89 -15.10 20.60
N GLU A 105 -29.37 -16.33 20.77
CA GLU A 105 -29.41 -17.34 19.72
C GLU A 105 -30.39 -16.85 18.65
N GLY A 106 -29.87 -16.34 17.54
CA GLY A 106 -30.65 -15.90 16.39
C GLY A 106 -29.68 -15.53 15.27
N GLU A 107 -29.83 -16.20 14.12
CA GLU A 107 -29.12 -16.01 12.85
C GLU A 107 -27.74 -15.36 12.96
N SER A 108 -26.67 -16.16 12.79
CA SER A 108 -25.29 -15.69 12.70
C SER A 108 -25.19 -14.54 11.69
N ALA A 109 -25.28 -13.30 12.18
CA ALA A 109 -25.23 -12.11 11.34
C ALA A 109 -23.99 -12.22 10.45
N GLU A 110 -24.21 -12.26 9.13
CA GLU A 110 -23.12 -12.45 8.17
C GLU A 110 -22.00 -11.45 8.49
N THR A 111 -20.84 -11.99 8.86
CA THR A 111 -19.70 -11.18 9.26
C THR A 111 -19.13 -10.51 8.01
N LEU A 112 -19.32 -9.19 7.92
CA LEU A 112 -18.76 -8.40 6.83
C LEU A 112 -17.22 -8.47 6.89
N THR A 113 -16.60 -8.78 5.76
CA THR A 113 -15.13 -8.82 5.66
C THR A 113 -14.59 -7.50 5.12
N ILE A 114 -13.47 -7.02 5.65
CA ILE A 114 -12.76 -5.83 5.20
C ILE A 114 -11.44 -6.29 4.60
N PHE A 115 -11.24 -6.04 3.31
CA PHE A 115 -10.09 -6.54 2.54
C PHE A 115 -9.14 -5.38 2.20
N PHE A 116 -8.01 -5.31 2.89
CA PHE A 116 -7.04 -4.23 2.80
C PHE A 116 -5.91 -4.52 1.82
N ILE A 117 -5.62 -3.54 0.95
CA ILE A 117 -4.55 -3.58 -0.05
C ILE A 117 -3.67 -2.33 0.11
N HIS A 118 -2.40 -2.52 0.45
CA HIS A 118 -1.47 -1.41 0.66
C HIS A 118 -0.88 -0.86 -0.64
N GLY A 119 -0.25 0.32 -0.56
CA GLY A 119 0.41 0.99 -1.68
C GLY A 119 1.87 0.61 -1.92
N LEU A 120 2.51 1.31 -2.85
CA LEU A 120 3.92 1.13 -3.20
C LEU A 120 4.83 1.37 -1.99
N GLY A 121 5.71 0.41 -1.69
CA GLY A 121 6.60 0.50 -0.54
C GLY A 121 5.88 0.41 0.81
N GLY A 122 4.60 0.07 0.81
CA GLY A 122 3.77 -0.17 1.99
C GLY A 122 3.87 -1.57 2.57
N ARG A 123 2.91 -1.90 3.45
CA ARG A 123 2.62 -3.24 4.00
C ARG A 123 1.20 -3.29 4.58
N GLY A 124 0.64 -4.48 4.78
CA GLY A 124 -0.66 -4.66 5.44
C GLY A 124 -0.71 -4.10 6.86
N GLY A 125 0.42 -4.08 7.58
CA GLY A 125 0.54 -3.47 8.92
C GLY A 125 0.34 -1.95 8.97
N GLN A 126 0.31 -1.25 7.82
CA GLN A 126 -0.07 0.16 7.78
C GLN A 126 -1.53 0.39 8.18
N PHE A 127 -2.37 -0.64 8.08
CA PHE A 127 -3.78 -0.59 8.47
C PHE A 127 -4.02 -1.06 9.92
N ARG A 128 -2.98 -1.28 10.74
CA ARG A 128 -3.12 -1.85 12.10
C ARG A 128 -4.18 -1.14 12.96
N HIS A 129 -4.28 0.18 12.88
CA HIS A 129 -5.24 0.96 13.65
C HIS A 129 -6.68 0.75 13.15
N GLN A 130 -6.85 0.56 11.84
CA GLN A 130 -8.13 0.29 11.19
C GLN A 130 -8.57 -1.16 11.44
N ILE A 131 -7.66 -2.12 11.26
CA ILE A 131 -7.88 -3.56 11.50
C ILE A 131 -8.33 -3.78 12.94
N HIS A 132 -7.60 -3.24 13.92
CA HIS A 132 -7.97 -3.36 15.34
C HIS A 132 -9.34 -2.72 15.61
N PHE A 133 -9.59 -1.53 15.08
CA PHE A 133 -10.84 -0.81 15.34
C PHE A 133 -12.07 -1.49 14.72
N LEU A 134 -11.96 -2.02 13.50
CA LEU A 134 -13.07 -2.68 12.78
C LEU A 134 -13.31 -4.10 13.28
N SER A 135 -12.25 -4.85 13.63
CA SER A 135 -12.38 -6.19 14.22
C SER A 135 -13.14 -6.19 15.54
N GLN A 136 -12.87 -5.20 16.41
CA GLN A 136 -13.62 -4.96 17.65
C GLN A 136 -15.11 -4.61 17.45
N ARG A 137 -15.53 -4.37 16.20
CA ARG A 137 -16.91 -4.05 15.81
C ARG A 137 -17.56 -5.17 15.02
N GLY A 138 -16.99 -6.37 15.08
CA GLY A 138 -17.53 -7.57 14.45
C GLY A 138 -17.32 -7.61 12.94
N CYS A 139 -16.30 -6.93 12.40
CA CYS A 139 -15.86 -7.15 11.03
C CYS A 139 -14.68 -8.12 11.00
N ARG A 140 -14.64 -9.03 10.03
CA ARG A 140 -13.40 -9.79 9.76
C ARG A 140 -12.46 -8.91 8.96
N CYS A 141 -11.18 -8.86 9.28
CA CYS A 141 -10.22 -8.00 8.58
C CYS A 141 -9.11 -8.85 7.94
N ILE A 142 -8.97 -8.74 6.62
CA ILE A 142 -7.92 -9.38 5.85
C ILE A 142 -6.99 -8.30 5.31
N ALA A 143 -5.68 -8.40 5.53
CA ALA A 143 -4.70 -7.52 4.92
C ALA A 143 -3.52 -8.32 4.37
N VAL A 144 -3.09 -8.02 3.15
CA VAL A 144 -2.00 -8.74 2.48
C VAL A 144 -0.77 -7.86 2.38
N ASP A 145 0.41 -8.44 2.60
CA ASP A 145 1.68 -7.88 2.14
C ASP A 145 1.92 -8.33 0.68
N LEU A 146 1.97 -7.40 -0.27
CA LEU A 146 2.21 -7.69 -1.68
C LEU A 146 3.61 -8.28 -1.91
N PRO A 147 3.89 -8.95 -3.05
CA PRO A 147 5.21 -9.49 -3.35
C PRO A 147 6.34 -8.48 -3.10
N GLY A 148 7.34 -8.87 -2.29
CA GLY A 148 8.49 -8.03 -1.96
C GLY A 148 8.22 -6.86 -1.02
N HIS A 149 7.06 -6.83 -0.38
CA HIS A 149 6.68 -5.84 0.61
C HIS A 149 6.52 -6.47 1.99
N GLY A 150 6.78 -5.68 3.04
CA GLY A 150 6.57 -6.10 4.42
C GLY A 150 7.36 -7.37 4.74
N GLU A 151 6.66 -8.43 5.13
CA GLU A 151 7.27 -9.74 5.40
C GLU A 151 6.98 -10.78 4.32
N SER A 152 6.34 -10.39 3.22
CA SER A 152 6.19 -11.25 2.04
C SER A 152 7.56 -11.45 1.39
N ARG A 153 8.08 -12.67 1.54
CA ARG A 153 9.41 -13.01 1.07
C ARG A 153 9.47 -12.93 -0.44
N LEU A 154 10.62 -12.49 -0.93
CA LEU A 154 10.97 -12.66 -2.33
C LEU A 154 11.59 -14.04 -2.47
N GLY A 155 11.04 -14.85 -3.37
CA GLY A 155 11.77 -15.98 -3.93
C GLY A 155 12.88 -15.48 -4.87
N VAL A 156 13.04 -16.14 -6.00
CA VAL A 156 13.91 -15.63 -7.06
C VAL A 156 13.32 -14.32 -7.59
N PHE A 157 14.13 -13.26 -7.62
CA PHE A 157 13.70 -11.98 -8.16
C PHE A 157 13.42 -12.11 -9.67
N ASP A 158 12.16 -11.93 -10.05
CA ASP A 158 11.71 -11.87 -11.43
C ASP A 158 10.82 -10.65 -11.62
N ASN A 159 11.15 -9.81 -12.60
CA ASN A 159 10.38 -8.62 -12.96
C ASN A 159 8.92 -8.95 -13.30
N SER A 160 8.64 -10.14 -13.85
CA SER A 160 7.28 -10.55 -14.21
C SER A 160 6.35 -10.63 -12.98
N THR A 161 6.92 -10.91 -11.80
CA THR A 161 6.23 -10.97 -10.50
C THR A 161 5.67 -9.61 -10.07
N PHE A 162 6.25 -8.51 -10.55
CA PHE A 162 5.89 -7.15 -10.11
C PHE A 162 5.05 -6.39 -11.15
N THR A 163 4.46 -7.11 -12.09
CA THR A 163 3.51 -6.54 -13.04
C THR A 163 2.14 -6.37 -12.40
N GLN A 164 1.38 -5.35 -12.81
CA GLN A 164 -0.01 -5.16 -12.38
C GLN A 164 -0.84 -6.42 -12.63
N GLY A 165 -0.65 -7.07 -13.78
CA GLY A 165 -1.35 -8.29 -14.15
C GLY A 165 -1.06 -9.47 -13.22
N HIS A 166 0.18 -9.61 -12.73
CA HIS A 166 0.51 -10.66 -11.76
C HIS A 166 -0.07 -10.34 -10.37
N THR A 167 0.06 -9.11 -9.90
CA THR A 167 -0.52 -8.65 -8.63
C THR A 167 -2.04 -8.83 -8.61
N ARG A 168 -2.73 -8.50 -9.71
CA ARG A 168 -4.17 -8.72 -9.90
C ARG A 168 -4.55 -10.18 -9.67
N LYS A 169 -3.86 -11.14 -10.32
CA LYS A 169 -4.10 -12.58 -10.13
C LYS A 169 -3.88 -13.05 -8.70
N ILE A 170 -2.85 -12.53 -8.03
CA ILE A 170 -2.59 -12.83 -6.62
C ILE A 170 -3.77 -12.37 -5.77
N LEU A 171 -4.21 -11.11 -5.93
CA LEU A 171 -5.29 -10.53 -5.14
C LEU A 171 -6.61 -11.27 -5.36
N SER A 172 -6.97 -11.59 -6.60
CA SER A 172 -8.15 -12.40 -6.89
C SER A 172 -8.07 -13.78 -6.22
N THR A 173 -6.92 -14.46 -6.29
CA THR A 173 -6.74 -15.78 -5.65
C THR A 173 -6.92 -15.72 -4.12
N ILE A 174 -6.41 -14.66 -3.48
CA ILE A 174 -6.58 -14.43 -2.04
C ILE A 174 -8.04 -14.12 -1.73
N PHE A 175 -8.66 -13.24 -2.51
CA PHE A 175 -10.07 -12.87 -2.34
C PHE A 175 -10.97 -14.11 -2.45
N ASP A 176 -10.77 -14.95 -3.48
CA ASP A 176 -11.54 -16.18 -3.69
C ASP A 176 -11.40 -17.15 -2.52
N TYR A 177 -10.21 -17.25 -1.92
CA TYR A 177 -9.97 -18.09 -0.75
C TYR A 177 -10.70 -17.58 0.49
N TYR A 178 -10.57 -16.30 0.82
CA TYR A 178 -11.10 -15.75 2.08
C TYR A 178 -12.60 -15.40 2.03
N ILE A 179 -13.08 -14.94 0.88
CA ILE A 179 -14.44 -14.43 0.70
C ILE A 179 -15.33 -15.51 0.10
N SER A 180 -14.94 -16.07 -1.03
CA SER A 180 -15.79 -16.98 -1.80
C SER A 180 -15.70 -18.43 -1.31
N GLY A 181 -14.66 -18.75 -0.53
CA GLY A 181 -14.40 -20.11 -0.03
C GLY A 181 -13.96 -21.08 -1.14
N THR A 182 -13.55 -20.55 -2.30
CA THR A 182 -13.20 -21.32 -3.49
C THR A 182 -11.76 -21.01 -3.88
N SER A 183 -10.77 -21.79 -3.47
CA SER A 183 -9.44 -21.64 -4.09
C SER A 183 -8.63 -22.93 -4.08
N PRO A 184 -8.39 -23.55 -5.26
CA PRO A 184 -7.55 -24.75 -5.36
C PRO A 184 -6.04 -24.45 -5.29
N CYS A 185 -5.62 -23.18 -5.43
CA CYS A 185 -4.21 -22.79 -5.56
C CYS A 185 -3.65 -22.07 -4.32
N PHE A 186 -4.43 -21.91 -3.25
CA PHE A 186 -4.00 -21.29 -2.01
C PHE A 186 -3.46 -22.38 -1.06
N GLN A 187 -2.18 -22.32 -0.73
CA GLN A 187 -1.56 -23.25 0.21
C GLN A 187 -1.14 -22.50 1.46
N THR A 188 -1.76 -22.81 2.59
CA THR A 188 -1.30 -22.34 3.90
C THR A 188 0.05 -22.99 4.20
N LEU A 189 1.03 -22.17 4.57
CA LEU A 189 2.32 -22.69 5.02
C LEU A 189 2.29 -22.84 6.53
N ASP A 190 2.61 -24.04 6.99
CA ASP A 190 2.79 -24.25 8.42
C ASP A 190 4.05 -23.51 8.88
N ARG A 191 3.96 -22.80 10.01
CA ARG A 191 4.97 -21.84 10.47
C ARG A 191 6.35 -22.49 10.66
N SER A 192 6.37 -23.77 11.02
CA SER A 192 7.57 -24.59 11.21
C SER A 192 8.41 -24.77 9.93
N THR A 193 7.78 -24.72 8.75
CA THR A 193 8.47 -24.94 7.46
C THR A 193 9.21 -23.71 6.94
N VAL A 194 8.92 -22.52 7.48
CA VAL A 194 9.38 -21.24 6.92
C VAL A 194 10.77 -20.83 7.47
N THR A 195 11.24 -21.42 8.56
CA THR A 195 12.49 -21.00 9.21
C THR A 195 13.76 -21.69 8.70
N ASP A 196 13.69 -22.81 7.99
CA ASP A 196 14.90 -23.64 7.77
C ASP A 196 15.50 -23.65 6.35
N GLU A 197 14.80 -23.23 5.29
CA GLU A 197 15.33 -23.40 3.91
C GLU A 197 16.35 -22.34 3.46
N GLY A 198 16.68 -21.33 4.28
CA GLY A 198 17.44 -20.14 3.84
C GLY A 198 18.87 -19.98 4.36
N GLU A 199 19.26 -20.63 5.46
CA GLU A 199 20.53 -20.31 6.16
C GLU A 199 21.63 -21.38 6.05
N SER A 200 21.35 -22.58 5.53
CA SER A 200 22.29 -23.71 5.61
C SER A 200 23.35 -23.78 4.48
N SER A 201 23.31 -22.92 3.44
CA SER A 201 24.23 -23.03 2.28
C SER A 201 25.39 -22.04 2.25
N ARG A 202 25.86 -21.55 3.40
CA ARG A 202 27.01 -20.62 3.46
C ARG A 202 28.15 -21.11 4.35
N THR A 203 28.74 -22.28 4.02
CA THR A 203 30.11 -22.59 4.46
C THR A 203 30.93 -23.30 3.37
N LYS A 204 32.22 -22.93 3.32
CA LYS A 204 33.37 -23.52 2.59
C LYS A 204 33.58 -23.09 1.13
N THR A 205 34.26 -21.95 1.00
CA THR A 205 35.15 -21.65 -0.13
C THR A 205 36.34 -22.61 -0.12
N GLY A 206 36.22 -23.72 -0.84
CA GLY A 206 37.33 -24.58 -1.24
C GLY A 206 37.82 -24.18 -2.63
N SER A 207 39.06 -23.72 -2.70
CA SER A 207 39.82 -23.40 -3.91
C SER A 207 40.12 -24.65 -4.72
N THR A 208 39.63 -24.74 -5.95
CA THR A 208 40.30 -25.45 -7.07
C THR A 208 39.76 -24.91 -8.41
N ASN A 209 40.66 -24.42 -9.26
CA ASN A 209 40.41 -24.18 -10.69
C ASN A 209 39.96 -25.46 -11.40
N PRO A 210 39.19 -25.33 -12.49
CA PRO A 210 39.56 -26.08 -13.68
C PRO A 210 39.51 -25.27 -14.98
N SER A 211 40.48 -25.60 -15.82
CA SER A 211 40.64 -25.26 -17.22
C SER A 211 39.41 -25.57 -18.06
N TYR A 212 38.96 -24.59 -18.85
CA TYR A 212 38.02 -24.80 -19.94
C TYR A 212 38.73 -25.46 -21.13
N THR A 213 38.21 -26.59 -21.58
CA THR A 213 38.39 -27.08 -22.95
C THR A 213 37.00 -27.22 -23.55
N GLU A 214 36.83 -26.61 -24.72
CA GLU A 214 35.63 -26.68 -25.55
C GLU A 214 35.33 -28.13 -25.94
N ARG A 215 34.05 -28.52 -25.86
CA ARG A 215 33.46 -29.52 -26.75
C ARG A 215 31.98 -29.21 -26.92
N ASP A 216 31.63 -29.01 -28.19
CA ASP A 216 30.29 -29.11 -28.73
C ASP A 216 29.69 -30.48 -28.39
N ASP A 217 28.40 -30.50 -28.07
CA ASP A 217 27.50 -31.56 -28.51
C ASP A 217 26.04 -31.10 -28.40
N ASP A 218 25.40 -31.10 -29.57
CA ASP A 218 23.96 -31.10 -29.82
C ASP A 218 23.26 -32.13 -28.94
N ASN A 219 22.13 -31.75 -28.34
CA ASN A 219 20.97 -32.65 -28.26
C ASN A 219 19.68 -31.89 -27.94
N GLY A 220 18.81 -31.84 -28.94
CA GLY A 220 17.47 -31.31 -28.85
C GLY A 220 16.55 -32.18 -27.99
N VAL A 221 15.80 -31.54 -27.10
CA VAL A 221 14.69 -32.16 -26.38
C VAL A 221 13.39 -31.53 -26.87
N LYS A 222 12.63 -32.32 -27.64
CA LYS A 222 11.27 -32.03 -28.10
C LYS A 222 10.32 -32.01 -26.90
N SER A 223 9.70 -30.87 -26.61
CA SER A 223 8.61 -30.77 -25.64
C SER A 223 7.32 -31.38 -26.21
N LYS A 224 6.89 -32.51 -25.64
CA LYS A 224 5.59 -33.14 -25.90
C LYS A 224 4.46 -32.26 -25.34
N VAL A 225 3.64 -31.74 -26.25
CA VAL A 225 2.35 -31.11 -25.97
C VAL A 225 1.34 -32.20 -25.58
N TRP A 226 0.76 -32.10 -24.38
CA TRP A 226 -0.39 -32.91 -23.97
C TRP A 226 -1.68 -32.20 -24.39
N ASN A 227 -2.33 -32.73 -25.43
CA ASN A 227 -3.70 -32.40 -25.81
C ASN A 227 -4.65 -33.39 -25.11
N VAL A 228 -5.46 -32.90 -24.18
CA VAL A 228 -6.58 -33.67 -23.60
C VAL A 228 -7.86 -33.22 -24.30
N GLN A 229 -8.28 -33.99 -25.30
CA GLN A 229 -9.57 -33.84 -25.98
C GLN A 229 -10.47 -35.01 -25.58
N GLY A 230 -11.27 -34.82 -24.53
CA GLY A 230 -12.28 -35.78 -24.09
C GLY A 230 -13.55 -35.67 -24.93
N LYS A 231 -13.72 -36.57 -25.91
CA LYS A 231 -15.01 -36.81 -26.59
C LYS A 231 -15.82 -37.82 -25.79
N SER A 232 -16.94 -37.41 -25.19
CA SER A 232 -17.94 -38.35 -24.69
C SER A 232 -19.00 -38.61 -25.78
N LYS A 233 -19.20 -39.90 -26.08
CA LYS A 233 -20.26 -40.40 -26.96
C LYS A 233 -21.57 -40.46 -26.18
N GLN A 234 -22.62 -39.79 -26.66
CA GLN A 234 -24.00 -40.13 -26.31
C GLN A 234 -24.51 -41.25 -27.22
N LYS A 235 -25.03 -42.31 -26.61
CA LYS A 235 -25.85 -43.37 -27.24
C LYS A 235 -27.21 -43.40 -26.54
N GLY A 236 -28.25 -43.62 -27.33
CA GLY A 236 -29.63 -43.29 -27.00
C GLY A 236 -30.40 -44.27 -26.10
N GLY A 237 -31.55 -43.76 -25.65
CA GLY A 237 -32.87 -44.38 -25.85
C GLY A 237 -33.34 -45.44 -24.84
N GLY A 238 -34.29 -45.06 -24.00
CA GLY A 238 -35.21 -45.96 -23.31
C GLY A 238 -36.30 -45.18 -22.55
N PRO A 239 -37.60 -45.46 -22.75
CA PRO A 239 -38.68 -44.79 -22.02
C PRO A 239 -39.03 -45.60 -20.76
N GLY A 240 -39.04 -44.97 -19.60
CA GLY A 240 -39.38 -45.68 -18.37
C GLY A 240 -39.60 -44.77 -17.17
N HIS A 241 -40.86 -44.74 -16.74
CA HIS A 241 -41.35 -44.43 -15.40
C HIS A 241 -41.12 -43.04 -14.77
N ARG A 242 -42.24 -42.32 -14.67
CA ARG A 242 -42.50 -41.29 -13.66
C ARG A 242 -42.40 -41.92 -12.26
N THR A 243 -41.46 -41.44 -11.46
CA THR A 243 -41.58 -41.38 -10.00
C THR A 243 -41.32 -39.94 -9.58
N SER A 244 -42.38 -39.30 -9.09
CA SER A 244 -42.36 -38.00 -8.45
C SER A 244 -41.70 -38.14 -7.08
N GLU A 245 -40.38 -38.09 -7.03
CA GLU A 245 -39.66 -37.87 -5.78
C GLU A 245 -39.23 -36.41 -5.72
N GLY A 246 -39.85 -35.69 -4.78
CA GLY A 246 -39.47 -34.33 -4.42
C GLY A 246 -38.04 -34.32 -3.90
N SER A 247 -37.09 -34.10 -4.81
CA SER A 247 -35.80 -33.54 -4.46
C SER A 247 -36.04 -32.12 -4.02
N SER A 248 -36.36 -31.96 -2.74
CA SER A 248 -36.11 -30.76 -1.96
C SER A 248 -34.63 -30.45 -2.16
N SER A 249 -34.33 -29.64 -3.18
CA SER A 249 -33.00 -29.06 -3.31
C SER A 249 -32.83 -28.22 -2.06
N ILE A 250 -32.16 -28.79 -1.06
CA ILE A 250 -31.52 -28.04 -0.01
C ILE A 250 -30.49 -27.22 -0.77
N THR A 251 -30.96 -26.07 -1.24
CA THR A 251 -30.13 -24.97 -1.68
C THR A 251 -29.42 -24.61 -0.38
N LEU A 252 -28.25 -25.24 -0.19
CA LEU A 252 -27.21 -24.72 0.69
C LEU A 252 -27.04 -23.29 0.21
N ARG A 253 -27.79 -22.37 0.83
CA ARG A 253 -27.56 -20.94 0.79
C ARG A 253 -26.20 -20.81 1.46
N SER A 254 -25.17 -21.08 0.67
CA SER A 254 -23.80 -20.66 0.91
C SER A 254 -23.94 -19.19 1.24
N HIS A 255 -23.88 -18.87 2.54
CA HIS A 255 -23.97 -17.51 3.05
C HIS A 255 -22.91 -16.73 2.29
N ARG A 256 -23.35 -15.88 1.36
CA ARG A 256 -22.44 -15.23 0.43
C ARG A 256 -21.75 -14.15 1.23
N ARG A 257 -20.54 -14.43 1.68
CA ARG A 257 -19.73 -13.44 2.38
C ARG A 257 -19.53 -12.25 1.45
N ARG A 258 -19.86 -11.06 1.96
CA ARG A 258 -19.62 -9.79 1.27
C ARG A 258 -18.38 -9.12 1.86
N ALA A 259 -17.67 -8.36 1.03
CA ALA A 259 -16.44 -7.69 1.42
C ALA A 259 -16.47 -6.19 1.11
N VAL A 260 -15.90 -5.38 2.00
CA VAL A 260 -15.50 -4.01 1.68
C VAL A 260 -14.02 -4.03 1.29
N ILE A 261 -13.70 -3.60 0.07
CA ILE A 261 -12.32 -3.54 -0.41
C ILE A 261 -11.73 -2.17 -0.08
N ILE A 262 -10.61 -2.12 0.60
CA ILE A 262 -9.92 -0.88 1.00
C ILE A 262 -8.53 -0.85 0.39
N GLY A 263 -8.29 0.08 -0.53
CA GLY A 263 -7.00 0.28 -1.17
C GLY A 263 -6.34 1.60 -0.76
N HIS A 264 -5.05 1.60 -0.41
CA HIS A 264 -4.27 2.82 -0.17
C HIS A 264 -3.28 3.10 -1.30
N SER A 265 -3.24 4.32 -1.81
CA SER A 265 -2.28 4.75 -2.84
C SER A 265 -2.34 3.83 -4.08
N LEU A 266 -1.25 3.17 -4.44
CA LEU A 266 -1.26 2.13 -5.49
C LEU A 266 -2.25 0.98 -5.20
N GLY A 267 -2.51 0.67 -3.94
CA GLY A 267 -3.53 -0.30 -3.54
C GLY A 267 -4.95 0.11 -3.96
N ALA A 268 -5.22 1.41 -4.17
CA ALA A 268 -6.50 1.88 -4.70
C ALA A 268 -6.71 1.47 -6.16
N LEU A 269 -5.65 1.50 -6.99
CA LEU A 269 -5.70 0.93 -8.34
C LEU A 269 -6.04 -0.56 -8.28
N HIS A 270 -5.33 -1.30 -7.43
CA HIS A 270 -5.57 -2.73 -7.27
C HIS A 270 -6.97 -3.06 -6.74
N ALA A 271 -7.54 -2.23 -5.86
CA ALA A 271 -8.91 -2.37 -5.39
C ALA A 271 -9.94 -2.22 -6.52
N MET A 272 -9.76 -1.21 -7.38
CA MET A 272 -10.64 -0.99 -8.55
C MET A 272 -10.53 -2.12 -9.56
N THR A 273 -9.30 -2.56 -9.87
CA THR A 273 -9.07 -3.67 -10.79
C THR A 273 -9.65 -4.97 -10.26
N LEU A 274 -9.52 -5.27 -8.96
CA LEU A 274 -10.12 -6.45 -8.36
C LEU A 274 -11.65 -6.44 -8.47
N TYR A 275 -12.29 -5.32 -8.20
CA TYR A 275 -13.75 -5.21 -8.38
C TYR A 275 -14.15 -5.36 -9.86
N ALA A 276 -13.43 -4.75 -10.79
CA ALA A 276 -13.72 -4.88 -12.22
C ALA A 276 -13.61 -6.33 -12.70
N ASP A 277 -12.69 -7.12 -12.16
CA ASP A 277 -12.57 -8.56 -12.41
C ASP A 277 -13.77 -9.33 -11.91
N LEU A 278 -14.10 -9.13 -10.64
CA LEU A 278 -15.26 -9.77 -10.03
C LEU A 278 -16.53 -9.42 -10.80
N GLN A 279 -16.68 -8.19 -11.25
CA GLN A 279 -17.82 -7.78 -12.06
C GLN A 279 -17.85 -8.49 -13.43
N LYS A 280 -16.71 -8.60 -14.11
CA LYS A 280 -16.59 -9.37 -15.38
C LYS A 280 -16.91 -10.85 -15.20
N GLU A 281 -16.68 -11.39 -14.00
CA GLU A 281 -17.04 -12.76 -13.61
C GLU A 281 -18.49 -12.91 -13.12
N GLY A 282 -19.29 -11.83 -13.06
CA GLY A 282 -20.65 -11.85 -12.52
C GLY A 282 -20.71 -11.97 -10.99
N ARG A 283 -19.61 -11.63 -10.31
CA ARG A 283 -19.37 -11.71 -8.87
C ARG A 283 -19.22 -10.34 -8.20
N GLY A 284 -19.55 -9.25 -8.90
CA GLY A 284 -19.46 -7.90 -8.33
C GLY A 284 -20.29 -7.72 -7.05
N ASN A 285 -21.35 -8.52 -6.87
CA ASN A 285 -22.19 -8.52 -5.66
C ASN A 285 -21.49 -9.09 -4.40
N GLU A 286 -20.32 -9.74 -4.54
CA GLU A 286 -19.45 -10.10 -3.41
C GLU A 286 -18.80 -8.86 -2.78
N VAL A 287 -18.79 -7.72 -3.48
CA VAL A 287 -18.26 -6.44 -2.99
C VAL A 287 -19.42 -5.60 -2.44
N ALA A 288 -19.41 -5.34 -1.13
CA ALA A 288 -20.38 -4.48 -0.45
C ALA A 288 -20.04 -2.99 -0.54
N GLY A 289 -18.77 -2.65 -0.70
CA GLY A 289 -18.29 -1.27 -0.71
C GLY A 289 -16.83 -1.21 -1.12
N ILE A 290 -16.40 -0.05 -1.61
CA ILE A 290 -15.01 0.22 -1.98
C ILE A 290 -14.53 1.47 -1.25
N VAL A 291 -13.34 1.44 -0.65
CA VAL A 291 -12.70 2.61 -0.06
C VAL A 291 -11.34 2.81 -0.72
N LEU A 292 -11.13 4.00 -1.27
CA LEU A 292 -9.90 4.40 -1.94
C LEU A 292 -9.22 5.50 -1.11
N ILE A 293 -8.15 5.15 -0.41
CA ILE A 293 -7.39 6.06 0.45
C ILE A 293 -6.24 6.66 -0.36
N CYS A 294 -6.21 7.98 -0.49
CA CYS A 294 -5.22 8.73 -1.25
C CYS A 294 -5.00 8.17 -2.67
N PRO A 295 -6.10 7.93 -3.44
CA PRO A 295 -6.00 7.30 -4.74
C PRO A 295 -5.31 8.21 -5.74
N ARG A 296 -4.73 7.61 -6.77
CA ARG A 296 -4.17 8.33 -7.91
C ARG A 296 -5.08 8.15 -9.13
N ALA A 297 -5.51 9.25 -9.75
CA ALA A 297 -6.38 9.20 -10.93
C ALA A 297 -5.61 8.83 -12.21
N SER A 298 -4.34 9.22 -12.29
CA SER A 298 -3.49 8.89 -13.44
C SER A 298 -2.05 8.59 -13.01
N TYR A 299 -1.45 7.59 -13.64
CA TYR A 299 -0.06 7.23 -13.37
C TYR A 299 0.85 7.89 -14.42
N PRO A 300 1.89 8.62 -13.99
CA PRO A 300 2.72 9.40 -14.90
C PRO A 300 3.45 8.47 -15.88
N SER A 301 3.25 8.70 -17.17
CA SER A 301 3.90 7.99 -18.27
C SER A 301 5.07 8.77 -18.88
N SER A 302 5.59 9.78 -18.16
CA SER A 302 6.65 10.66 -18.66
C SER A 302 7.80 9.85 -19.25
N ARG A 303 7.99 9.96 -20.57
CA ARG A 303 9.04 9.24 -21.31
C ARG A 303 10.43 9.50 -20.74
N PHE A 304 10.66 10.72 -20.24
CA PHE A 304 11.93 11.11 -19.64
C PHE A 304 12.15 10.45 -18.27
N GLN A 305 11.12 10.40 -17.42
CA GLN A 305 11.21 9.71 -16.13
C GLN A 305 11.36 8.19 -16.34
N ARG A 306 10.68 7.62 -17.34
CA ARG A 306 10.82 6.22 -17.77
C ARG A 306 12.24 5.91 -18.22
N PHE A 307 12.83 6.81 -19.02
CA PHE A 307 14.23 6.70 -19.43
C PHE A 307 15.13 6.68 -18.21
N LEU A 308 15.09 7.71 -17.35
CA LEU A 308 15.99 7.82 -16.20
C LEU A 308 15.92 6.63 -15.23
N ILE A 309 14.71 6.21 -14.83
CA ILE A 309 14.56 5.11 -13.86
C ILE A 309 15.02 3.78 -14.45
N SER A 310 14.94 3.61 -15.78
CA SER A 310 15.33 2.36 -16.42
C SER A 310 16.82 2.08 -16.39
N TYR A 311 17.66 3.12 -16.36
CA TYR A 311 19.11 2.98 -16.37
C TYR A 311 19.76 2.94 -14.98
N ILE A 312 19.03 3.26 -13.91
CA ILE A 312 19.62 3.27 -12.57
C ILE A 312 19.58 1.84 -12.01
N PRO A 313 20.72 1.16 -11.81
CA PRO A 313 20.74 -0.15 -11.18
C PRO A 313 20.23 -0.10 -9.74
N ALA A 314 19.53 -1.15 -9.30
CA ALA A 314 18.93 -1.20 -7.97
C ALA A 314 19.95 -0.99 -6.83
N PHE A 315 21.17 -1.51 -6.97
CA PHE A 315 22.22 -1.33 -5.96
C PHE A 315 22.61 0.14 -5.76
N ILE A 316 22.53 0.95 -6.81
CA ILE A 316 22.75 2.40 -6.70
C ILE A 316 21.64 3.03 -5.87
N LEU A 317 20.38 2.68 -6.13
CA LEU A 317 19.26 3.20 -5.37
C LEU A 317 19.30 2.76 -3.90
N GLU A 318 19.80 1.56 -3.63
CA GLU A 318 20.07 1.11 -2.25
C GLU A 318 21.13 1.99 -1.57
N PHE A 319 22.19 2.37 -2.27
CA PHE A 319 23.20 3.28 -1.73
C PHE A 319 22.61 4.68 -1.42
N PHE A 320 21.71 5.18 -2.26
CA PHE A 320 21.04 6.48 -2.07
C PHE A 320 19.75 6.40 -1.27
N ARG A 321 19.41 5.23 -0.74
CA ARG A 321 18.13 4.96 -0.09
C ARG A 321 17.82 5.94 1.05
N GLY A 322 18.83 6.27 1.87
CA GLY A 322 18.65 7.21 2.97
C GLY A 322 18.22 8.62 2.50
N PHE A 323 18.72 9.06 1.34
CA PHE A 323 18.35 10.35 0.76
C PHE A 323 16.95 10.31 0.15
N ILE A 324 16.68 9.27 -0.66
CA ILE A 324 15.37 9.05 -1.31
C ILE A 324 14.27 8.96 -0.25
N LYS A 325 14.51 8.22 0.84
CA LYS A 325 13.57 8.06 1.95
C LYS A 325 13.25 9.36 2.66
N ARG A 326 14.24 10.21 2.95
CA ARG A 326 13.98 11.52 3.60
C ARG A 326 13.07 12.39 2.75
N ARG A 327 13.24 12.36 1.42
CA ARG A 327 12.34 13.08 0.51
C ARG A 327 10.96 12.42 0.49
N ALA A 328 10.90 11.10 0.36
CA ALA A 328 9.64 10.36 0.39
C ALA A 328 8.85 10.64 1.67
N GLN A 329 9.48 10.63 2.85
CA GLN A 329 8.85 10.96 4.13
C GLN A 329 8.23 12.36 4.15
N ARG A 330 8.89 13.36 3.55
CA ARG A 330 8.35 14.71 3.44
C ARG A 330 7.13 14.81 2.54
N MET A 331 7.01 13.90 1.58
CA MET A 331 5.83 13.82 0.71
C MET A 331 4.72 12.97 1.34
N LEU A 332 5.09 11.92 2.08
CA LEU A 332 4.17 10.93 2.63
C LEU A 332 3.45 11.41 3.90
N PHE A 333 4.06 12.30 4.68
CA PHE A 333 3.53 12.76 5.95
C PHE A 333 3.32 14.27 5.94
N HIS A 334 2.31 14.72 6.69
CA HIS A 334 2.08 16.12 6.94
C HIS A 334 3.28 16.76 7.65
N PRO A 335 3.63 18.02 7.37
CA PRO A 335 4.72 18.73 8.04
C PRO A 335 4.61 18.71 9.58
N LEU A 336 3.41 18.85 10.13
CA LEU A 336 3.19 18.75 11.58
C LEU A 336 3.51 17.37 12.15
N THR A 337 3.27 16.30 11.41
CA THR A 337 3.62 14.93 11.85
C THR A 337 5.12 14.77 11.90
N LEU A 338 5.84 15.30 10.90
CA LEU A 338 7.30 15.32 10.90
C LEU A 338 7.88 16.12 12.07
N LEU A 339 7.16 17.12 12.58
CA LEU A 339 7.59 17.92 13.73
C LEU A 339 7.19 17.32 15.08
N ARG A 340 5.99 16.74 15.19
CA ARG A 340 5.37 16.35 16.47
C ARG A 340 5.41 14.85 16.74
N ASN A 341 5.54 14.02 15.70
CA ASN A 341 5.46 12.56 15.81
C ASN A 341 6.55 11.86 14.98
N LEU A 342 7.80 12.21 15.25
CA LEU A 342 8.96 11.59 14.60
C LEU A 342 9.04 10.07 14.85
N SER A 343 8.54 9.60 15.99
CA SER A 343 8.51 8.17 16.31
C SER A 343 7.63 7.39 15.33
N LEU A 344 6.45 7.89 14.97
CA LEU A 344 5.61 7.29 13.93
C LEU A 344 6.36 7.18 12.60
N VAL A 345 6.99 8.27 12.16
CA VAL A 345 7.72 8.34 10.88
C VAL A 345 8.92 7.38 10.87
N TRP A 346 9.65 7.29 11.98
CA TRP A 346 10.76 6.36 12.13
C TRP A 346 10.33 4.91 12.21
N ASN A 347 9.22 4.62 12.91
CA ASN A 347 8.67 3.27 12.98
C ASN A 347 8.30 2.81 11.57
N GLU A 348 7.57 3.62 10.79
CA GLU A 348 7.26 3.25 9.41
C GLU A 348 8.48 3.17 8.51
N ASP A 349 9.46 4.07 8.68
CA ASP A 349 10.71 3.97 7.92
C ASP A 349 11.46 2.67 8.21
N SER A 350 11.48 2.25 9.47
CA SER A 350 12.23 1.08 9.92
C SER A 350 11.71 -0.21 9.31
N VAL A 351 10.38 -0.27 9.09
CA VAL A 351 9.72 -1.42 8.48
C VAL A 351 9.80 -1.35 6.96
N THR A 352 9.45 -0.22 6.35
CA THR A 352 9.49 -0.06 4.88
C THR A 352 10.92 -0.10 4.31
N ARG A 353 11.95 0.02 5.15
CA ARG A 353 13.36 -0.21 4.76
C ARG A 353 13.62 -1.64 4.30
N LEU A 354 12.75 -2.59 4.63
CA LEU A 354 12.90 -3.97 4.20
C LEU A 354 12.50 -4.19 2.74
N ASN A 355 11.67 -3.31 2.15
CA ASN A 355 11.15 -3.44 0.79
C ASN A 355 12.26 -3.17 -0.23
N PRO A 356 12.84 -4.16 -0.92
CA PRO A 356 14.04 -3.93 -1.73
C PRO A 356 13.81 -2.90 -2.83
N MET A 357 14.78 -2.00 -3.08
CA MET A 357 14.62 -0.98 -4.11
C MET A 357 14.47 -1.60 -5.51
N SER A 358 14.97 -2.82 -5.74
CA SER A 358 14.71 -3.56 -6.98
C SER A 358 13.22 -3.84 -7.21
N VAL A 359 12.47 -4.16 -6.15
CA VAL A 359 11.01 -4.34 -6.20
C VAL A 359 10.32 -3.02 -6.53
N ILE A 360 10.69 -1.96 -5.81
CA ILE A 360 10.12 -0.62 -6.01
C ILE A 360 10.34 -0.15 -7.46
N VAL A 361 11.54 -0.35 -8.00
CA VAL A 361 11.86 -0.02 -9.40
C VAL A 361 11.07 -0.88 -10.38
N ALA A 362 10.94 -2.18 -10.14
CA ALA A 362 10.18 -3.07 -11.02
C ALA A 362 8.72 -2.63 -11.12
N ILE A 363 8.09 -2.29 -9.99
CA ILE A 363 6.71 -1.78 -9.96
C ILE A 363 6.62 -0.42 -10.66
N ILE A 364 7.56 0.50 -10.40
CA ILE A 364 7.55 1.80 -11.09
C ILE A 364 7.70 1.63 -12.60
N LYS A 365 8.55 0.71 -13.07
CA LYS A 365 8.71 0.39 -14.49
C LYS A 365 7.40 -0.12 -15.10
N ASP A 366 6.68 -0.98 -14.40
CA ASP A 366 5.37 -1.49 -14.81
C ASP A 366 4.33 -0.36 -14.88
N LEU A 367 4.23 0.47 -13.84
CA LEU A 367 3.36 1.65 -13.81
C LEU A 367 3.63 2.62 -14.95
N GLN A 368 4.90 2.75 -15.32
CA GLN A 368 5.29 3.63 -16.40
C GLN A 368 4.87 3.11 -17.76
N THR A 369 4.55 1.82 -17.96
CA THR A 369 4.22 1.24 -19.29
C THR A 369 3.01 1.90 -19.96
N GLY A 370 2.10 2.50 -19.18
CA GLY A 370 0.83 3.06 -19.65
C GLY A 370 -0.34 2.10 -19.45
N LEU A 371 -0.07 0.78 -19.47
CA LEU A 371 -1.08 -0.27 -19.27
C LEU A 371 -1.88 -0.06 -17.97
N PRO A 372 -1.28 0.36 -16.83
CA PRO A 372 -2.05 0.55 -15.61
C PRO A 372 -2.99 1.75 -15.65
N THR A 373 -2.66 2.78 -16.44
CA THR A 373 -3.57 3.92 -16.63
C THR A 373 -4.75 3.53 -17.52
N GLU A 374 -4.49 2.79 -18.60
CA GLU A 374 -5.53 2.25 -19.48
C GLU A 374 -6.44 1.27 -18.72
N SER A 375 -5.85 0.39 -17.91
CA SER A 375 -6.59 -0.52 -17.02
C SER A 375 -7.48 0.26 -16.05
N MET A 376 -6.95 1.28 -15.36
CA MET A 376 -7.73 2.08 -14.43
C MET A 376 -8.94 2.74 -15.10
N GLN A 377 -8.76 3.28 -16.32
CA GLN A 377 -9.87 3.89 -17.06
C GLN A 377 -10.94 2.86 -17.44
N GLU A 378 -10.53 1.66 -17.84
CA GLU A 378 -11.45 0.56 -18.13
C GLU A 378 -12.16 0.05 -16.87
N ASP A 379 -11.47 0.01 -15.74
CA ASP A 379 -12.02 -0.41 -14.46
C ASP A 379 -13.04 0.61 -13.95
N ILE A 380 -12.78 1.92 -14.11
CA ILE A 380 -13.74 3.00 -13.83
C ILE A 380 -14.98 2.90 -14.73
N ARG A 381 -14.80 2.60 -16.02
CA ARG A 381 -15.94 2.37 -16.93
C ARG A 381 -16.76 1.17 -16.51
N THR A 382 -16.09 0.05 -16.20
CA THR A 382 -16.72 -1.18 -15.69
C THR A 382 -17.57 -0.87 -14.45
N TYR A 383 -17.04 -0.08 -13.51
CA TYR A 383 -17.79 0.38 -12.34
C TYR A 383 -18.99 1.24 -12.69
N ARG A 384 -18.81 2.26 -13.53
CA ARG A 384 -19.89 3.20 -13.89
C ARG A 384 -21.03 2.51 -14.63
N ASP A 385 -20.70 1.53 -15.46
CA ASP A 385 -21.66 0.83 -16.30
C ASP A 385 -22.36 -0.32 -15.54
N ASP A 386 -21.92 -0.66 -14.32
CA ASP A 386 -22.59 -1.63 -13.44
C ASP A 386 -23.83 -1.00 -12.76
N PRO A 387 -25.05 -1.52 -13.02
CA PRO A 387 -26.27 -1.05 -12.35
C PRO A 387 -26.35 -1.47 -10.88
N SER A 388 -25.54 -2.43 -10.46
CA SER A 388 -25.43 -2.95 -9.09
C SER A 388 -24.13 -2.54 -8.39
N ARG A 389 -23.48 -1.47 -8.89
CA ARG A 389 -22.19 -1.03 -8.38
C ARG A 389 -22.23 -0.73 -6.88
N PRO A 390 -21.22 -1.16 -6.12
CA PRO A 390 -21.15 -0.89 -4.70
C PRO A 390 -20.82 0.58 -4.45
N PRO A 391 -21.22 1.17 -3.31
CA PRO A 391 -20.80 2.52 -2.97
C PRO A 391 -19.28 2.61 -2.80
N VAL A 392 -18.72 3.77 -3.18
CA VAL A 392 -17.31 4.14 -3.08
C VAL A 392 -17.12 5.28 -2.08
N LEU A 393 -16.09 5.17 -1.25
CA LEU A 393 -15.57 6.27 -0.42
C LEU A 393 -14.15 6.62 -0.87
N LEU A 394 -13.95 7.85 -1.29
CA LEU A 394 -12.64 8.45 -1.51
C LEU A 394 -12.20 9.14 -0.22
N LEU A 395 -11.01 8.82 0.28
CA LEU A 395 -10.50 9.37 1.53
C LEU A 395 -9.08 9.93 1.33
N CYS A 396 -8.86 11.21 1.56
CA CYS A 396 -7.54 11.81 1.34
C CYS A 396 -7.05 12.61 2.54
N GLY A 397 -5.73 12.72 2.68
CA GLY A 397 -5.15 13.73 3.56
C GLY A 397 -5.23 15.12 2.94
N GLU A 398 -5.50 16.12 3.77
CA GLU A 398 -5.60 17.52 3.34
C GLU A 398 -4.35 18.06 2.63
N GLN A 399 -3.16 17.60 3.02
CA GLN A 399 -1.88 18.01 2.44
C GLN A 399 -1.15 16.81 1.82
N ASP A 400 -1.87 15.94 1.14
CA ASP A 400 -1.27 14.84 0.39
C ASP A 400 -0.42 15.38 -0.78
N ALA A 401 0.91 15.35 -0.61
CA ALA A 401 1.86 15.80 -1.63
C ALA A 401 2.18 14.71 -2.67
N VAL A 402 1.71 13.48 -2.49
CA VAL A 402 1.91 12.37 -3.44
C VAL A 402 0.73 12.27 -4.40
N CYS A 403 -0.48 12.35 -3.86
CA CYS A 403 -1.74 12.35 -4.58
C CYS A 403 -2.58 13.56 -4.16
N PRO A 404 -2.25 14.79 -4.61
CA PRO A 404 -3.03 15.98 -4.28
C PRO A 404 -4.52 15.78 -4.59
N VAL A 405 -5.37 16.27 -3.70
CA VAL A 405 -6.83 16.05 -3.73
C VAL A 405 -7.41 16.55 -5.05
N GLU A 406 -7.03 17.75 -5.45
CA GLU A 406 -7.51 18.46 -6.64
C GLU A 406 -7.16 17.71 -7.92
N GLU A 407 -5.96 17.13 -7.97
CA GLU A 407 -5.42 16.46 -9.15
C GLU A 407 -5.79 14.98 -9.22
N ASN A 408 -6.32 14.40 -8.14
CA ASN A 408 -6.56 12.96 -8.06
C ASN A 408 -7.96 12.63 -7.57
N ALA A 409 -8.23 12.84 -6.28
CA ALA A 409 -9.49 12.41 -5.69
C ALA A 409 -10.70 13.14 -6.29
N SER A 410 -10.58 14.44 -6.57
CA SER A 410 -11.63 15.22 -7.24
C SER A 410 -11.86 14.76 -8.69
N ILE A 411 -10.79 14.44 -9.43
CA ILE A 411 -10.91 13.91 -10.79
C ILE A 411 -11.58 12.54 -10.76
N LEU A 412 -11.13 11.66 -9.86
CA LEU A 412 -11.68 10.32 -9.72
C LEU A 412 -13.15 10.35 -9.27
N TYR A 413 -13.51 11.29 -8.38
CA TYR A 413 -14.90 11.54 -8.01
C TYR A 413 -15.74 11.86 -9.25
N ASP A 414 -15.31 12.82 -10.08
CA ASP A 414 -16.02 13.23 -11.28
C ASP A 414 -16.11 12.12 -12.34
N GLU A 415 -15.09 11.25 -12.42
CA GLU A 415 -15.07 10.09 -13.32
C GLU A 415 -15.99 8.96 -12.85
N LEU A 416 -15.94 8.59 -11.57
CA LEU A 416 -16.79 7.54 -10.98
C LEU A 416 -18.27 7.92 -10.98
N THR A 417 -18.57 9.21 -10.81
CA THR A 417 -19.94 9.73 -10.83
C THR A 417 -20.44 10.10 -12.23
N GLY A 418 -19.59 10.03 -13.25
CA GLY A 418 -19.95 10.43 -14.62
C GLY A 418 -20.16 11.94 -14.83
N HIS A 419 -19.84 12.79 -13.85
CA HIS A 419 -19.95 14.25 -13.99
C HIS A 419 -18.95 14.82 -14.98
N ARG A 420 -17.83 14.13 -15.23
CA ARG A 420 -16.87 14.47 -16.27
C ARG A 420 -17.48 14.17 -17.64
N ARG A 421 -18.37 15.07 -18.10
CA ARG A 421 -18.86 15.11 -19.48
C ARG A 421 -17.66 15.04 -20.43
N GLU A 422 -17.85 14.36 -21.56
CA GLU A 422 -16.92 14.14 -22.69
C GLU A 422 -16.33 15.41 -23.33
N LYS A 423 -16.21 16.53 -22.61
CA LYS A 423 -15.52 17.75 -23.04
C LYS A 423 -14.01 17.54 -23.27
N LEU A 424 -13.47 16.38 -22.89
CA LEU A 424 -12.12 15.93 -23.20
C LEU A 424 -12.16 14.67 -24.07
N ALA A 425 -13.02 14.64 -25.10
CA ALA A 425 -12.57 13.98 -26.32
C ALA A 425 -11.16 14.54 -26.60
N PRO A 426 -10.09 13.75 -26.58
CA PRO A 426 -8.79 14.24 -27.01
C PRO A 426 -9.02 14.89 -28.38
N PRO A 427 -8.39 16.03 -28.71
CA PRO A 427 -8.46 16.51 -30.08
C PRO A 427 -8.06 15.30 -30.91
N LEU A 428 -9.01 14.75 -31.68
CA LEU A 428 -8.72 13.78 -32.72
C LEU A 428 -7.55 14.42 -33.41
N LEU A 429 -6.38 13.77 -33.36
CA LEU A 429 -5.21 14.19 -34.10
C LEU A 429 -5.74 14.46 -35.49
N ALA A 430 -5.92 15.75 -35.80
CA ALA A 430 -6.34 16.15 -37.11
C ALA A 430 -5.22 15.58 -37.95
N ASN A 431 -5.58 14.59 -38.78
CA ASN A 431 -4.75 14.18 -39.90
C ASN A 431 -4.41 15.49 -40.62
N THR A 432 -3.25 16.05 -40.31
CA THR A 432 -2.58 16.97 -41.19
C THR A 432 -2.33 16.11 -42.42
N GLY A 433 -3.23 16.24 -43.39
CA GLY A 433 -2.94 15.87 -44.77
C GLY A 433 -1.68 16.61 -45.11
N ASP A 434 -0.56 15.89 -45.10
CA ASP A 434 0.67 16.35 -45.69
C ASP A 434 0.71 15.74 -47.08
N ASP A 435 0.40 16.60 -48.04
CA ASP A 435 0.51 16.36 -49.46
C ASP A 435 1.90 15.82 -49.79
N GLY A 436 1.93 14.74 -50.57
CA GLY A 436 3.15 14.16 -51.07
C GLY A 436 4.04 15.19 -51.79
N ARG A 437 5.25 15.39 -51.26
CA ARG A 437 6.42 15.77 -52.07
C ARG A 437 7.61 14.89 -51.71
N ILE A 438 7.76 13.84 -52.51
CA ILE A 438 8.99 13.07 -52.64
C ILE A 438 10.05 14.00 -53.25
N VAL A 439 10.98 14.48 -52.41
CA VAL A 439 12.25 15.04 -52.90
C VAL A 439 13.26 13.90 -52.93
N LYS A 440 13.50 13.37 -54.13
CA LYS A 440 14.65 12.52 -54.46
C LYS A 440 15.94 13.31 -54.17
N LEU A 441 16.72 12.87 -53.20
CA LEU A 441 18.15 13.16 -53.15
C LEU A 441 18.91 11.89 -53.54
N THR A 442 19.46 11.94 -54.75
CA THR A 442 20.47 10.99 -55.25
C THR A 442 21.84 11.64 -55.09
N GLY A 443 22.83 10.87 -54.66
CA GLY A 443 24.22 11.29 -54.53
C GLY A 443 24.93 10.39 -53.53
N SER A 444 25.50 9.25 -53.94
CA SER A 444 26.78 9.08 -54.65
C SER A 444 27.76 8.40 -53.69
N ALA A 445 28.03 7.13 -53.98
CA ALA A 445 28.96 6.29 -53.26
C ALA A 445 30.41 6.65 -53.61
N ARG A 446 31.28 6.69 -52.60
CA ARG A 446 32.72 6.45 -52.78
C ARG A 446 33.25 5.60 -51.64
N SER A 447 33.80 4.47 -52.03
CA SER A 447 34.59 3.54 -51.23
C SER A 447 35.93 4.16 -50.81
N VAL A 448 36.38 3.89 -49.59
CA VAL A 448 37.81 3.74 -49.26
C VAL A 448 37.96 2.59 -48.27
N VAL A 449 38.96 1.77 -48.55
CA VAL A 449 39.35 0.50 -47.93
C VAL A 449 40.33 0.73 -46.77
N SER A 450 40.30 -0.22 -45.82
CA SER A 450 41.32 -0.66 -44.84
C SER A 450 41.86 0.32 -43.80
N GLU A 451 41.77 -0.07 -42.51
CA GLU A 451 42.95 -0.61 -41.81
C GLU A 451 42.58 -1.29 -40.48
N GLU A 452 43.35 -2.32 -40.18
CA GLU A 452 43.22 -3.28 -39.08
C GLU A 452 44.35 -3.01 -38.07
N LYS A 453 44.01 -2.85 -36.77
CA LYS A 453 44.84 -2.87 -35.52
C LYS A 453 44.14 -1.98 -34.47
N THR A 454 44.00 -2.27 -33.18
CA THR A 454 44.58 -3.23 -32.24
C THR A 454 43.56 -3.42 -31.09
N LYS A 455 43.13 -4.65 -30.80
CA LYS A 455 42.35 -4.98 -29.60
C LYS A 455 43.31 -5.14 -28.42
N GLY A 456 43.28 -4.21 -27.46
CA GLY A 456 44.06 -4.33 -26.23
C GLY A 456 43.88 -3.21 -25.19
N GLU A 457 43.50 -1.99 -25.60
CA GLU A 457 43.41 -0.85 -24.67
C GLU A 457 42.00 -0.22 -24.55
N GLU A 458 41.02 -0.73 -25.30
CA GLU A 458 39.69 -0.15 -25.39
C GLU A 458 38.78 -0.48 -24.19
N GLN A 459 39.12 -1.52 -23.43
CA GLN A 459 38.32 -1.95 -22.28
C GLN A 459 38.55 -1.06 -21.04
N MET A 460 39.73 -0.44 -20.89
CA MET A 460 40.00 0.53 -19.80
C MET A 460 39.56 1.97 -20.11
N ARG A 461 39.38 2.34 -21.38
CA ARG A 461 38.77 3.65 -21.75
C ARG A 461 37.26 3.67 -21.53
N ASN A 462 36.58 2.53 -21.68
CA ASN A 462 35.14 2.45 -21.43
C ASN A 462 34.76 2.59 -19.95
N GLU A 463 35.62 2.14 -19.01
CA GLU A 463 35.35 2.28 -17.58
C GLU A 463 35.49 3.73 -17.08
N LYS A 464 36.48 4.47 -17.60
CA LYS A 464 36.65 5.91 -17.29
C LYS A 464 35.53 6.76 -17.93
N SER A 465 35.05 6.36 -19.11
CA SER A 465 33.88 6.97 -19.77
C SER A 465 32.60 6.73 -18.97
N LEU A 466 32.37 5.50 -18.50
CA LEU A 466 31.19 5.15 -17.71
C LEU A 466 31.17 5.90 -16.36
N ARG A 467 32.31 6.02 -15.67
CA ARG A 467 32.41 6.84 -14.45
C ARG A 467 32.11 8.31 -14.72
N GLY A 468 32.55 8.86 -15.86
CA GLY A 468 32.25 10.24 -16.27
C GLY A 468 30.76 10.45 -16.56
N VAL A 469 30.14 9.56 -17.32
CA VAL A 469 28.71 9.58 -17.64
C VAL A 469 27.86 9.44 -16.38
N LEU A 470 28.22 8.49 -15.49
CA LEU A 470 27.54 8.33 -14.22
C LEU A 470 27.68 9.59 -13.35
N ARG A 471 28.88 10.17 -13.24
CA ARG A 471 29.11 11.40 -12.46
C ARG A 471 28.31 12.59 -12.99
N GLN A 472 28.19 12.72 -14.32
CA GLN A 472 27.41 13.79 -14.96
C GLN A 472 25.91 13.58 -14.81
N ALA A 473 25.43 12.33 -14.95
CA ALA A 473 24.04 11.96 -14.67
C ALA A 473 23.71 12.21 -13.18
N PHE A 474 24.61 11.83 -12.27
CA PHE A 474 24.51 12.11 -10.84
C PHE A 474 24.45 13.59 -10.54
N TYR A 475 25.34 14.39 -11.14
CA TYR A 475 25.34 15.83 -10.93
C TYR A 475 24.08 16.49 -11.49
N THR A 476 23.54 16.00 -12.60
CA THR A 476 22.30 16.51 -13.20
C THR A 476 21.09 16.15 -12.35
N ILE A 477 21.00 14.91 -11.85
CA ILE A 477 19.96 14.46 -10.92
C ILE A 477 20.07 15.24 -9.61
N TYR A 478 21.27 15.35 -9.03
CA TYR A 478 21.52 16.10 -7.80
C TYR A 478 21.18 17.58 -7.96
N ARG A 479 21.57 18.22 -9.08
CA ARG A 479 21.27 19.63 -9.36
C ARG A 479 19.78 19.87 -9.64
N GLY A 480 19.08 18.93 -10.28
CA GLY A 480 17.62 18.98 -10.44
C GLY A 480 16.93 18.91 -9.08
N ILE A 481 17.36 17.97 -8.23
CA ILE A 481 16.87 17.82 -6.86
C ILE A 481 17.19 19.05 -6.00
N VAL A 482 18.39 19.64 -6.14
CA VAL A 482 18.79 20.84 -5.39
C VAL A 482 18.08 22.09 -5.89
N LYS A 483 17.88 22.27 -7.21
CA LYS A 483 17.10 23.40 -7.75
C LYS A 483 15.63 23.34 -7.34
N GLU A 484 15.02 22.16 -7.34
CA GLU A 484 13.68 21.97 -6.76
C GLU A 484 13.69 22.26 -5.24
N ASN A 485 14.76 21.91 -4.51
CA ASN A 485 14.86 22.24 -3.10
C ASN A 485 15.04 23.74 -2.84
N SER A 486 15.72 24.49 -3.72
CA SER A 486 15.81 25.95 -3.62
C SER A 486 14.47 26.65 -3.91
N GLN A 487 13.60 26.03 -4.71
CA GLN A 487 12.23 26.47 -4.92
C GLN A 487 11.27 25.99 -3.81
N ALA A 488 11.50 24.81 -3.22
CA ALA A 488 10.70 24.30 -2.10
C ALA A 488 11.12 24.86 -0.73
N SER A 489 12.33 25.43 -0.61
CA SER A 489 12.80 26.16 0.58
C SER A 489 12.65 27.67 0.46
N GLY A 490 12.23 28.18 -0.71
CA GLY A 490 11.95 29.59 -0.94
C GLY A 490 10.48 29.86 -0.65
N THR A 491 10.19 30.40 0.54
CA THR A 491 8.84 30.76 1.06
C THR A 491 7.84 29.60 0.98
N LEU A 492 7.44 29.06 2.15
CA LEU A 492 6.22 28.25 2.25
C LEU A 492 5.14 28.96 1.40
N PRO A 493 4.57 28.32 0.35
CA PRO A 493 3.49 28.91 -0.43
C PRO A 493 2.47 29.44 0.56
N ASN A 494 1.99 30.67 0.35
CA ASN A 494 1.21 31.41 1.30
C ASN A 494 0.13 30.49 1.88
N SER A 495 0.31 30.03 3.12
CA SER A 495 -0.47 28.92 3.70
C SER A 495 -1.98 29.19 3.67
N GLN A 496 -2.34 30.46 3.51
CA GLN A 496 -3.69 30.95 3.39
C GLN A 496 -4.30 30.74 1.99
N GLU A 497 -3.53 30.81 0.90
CA GLU A 497 -4.02 30.55 -0.47
C GLU A 497 -4.38 29.07 -0.66
N ASN A 498 -3.45 28.16 -0.33
CA ASN A 498 -3.73 26.71 -0.39
C ASN A 498 -4.92 26.33 0.51
N ARG A 499 -5.05 26.95 1.68
CA ARG A 499 -6.20 26.72 2.57
C ARG A 499 -7.51 27.19 1.93
N ASN A 500 -7.52 28.34 1.28
CA ASN A 500 -8.71 28.85 0.59
C ASN A 500 -9.09 27.97 -0.60
N GLU A 501 -8.12 27.40 -1.32
CA GLU A 501 -8.40 26.45 -2.41
C GLU A 501 -8.98 25.14 -1.89
N ILE A 502 -8.39 24.57 -0.85
CA ILE A 502 -8.89 23.35 -0.21
C ILE A 502 -10.30 23.56 0.35
N GLU A 503 -10.57 24.68 1.02
CA GLU A 503 -11.92 25.00 1.52
C GLU A 503 -12.91 25.16 0.36
N LYS A 504 -12.52 25.78 -0.76
CA LYS A 504 -13.36 25.82 -1.98
C LYS A 504 -13.63 24.42 -2.52
N VAL A 505 -12.65 23.53 -2.51
CA VAL A 505 -12.81 22.13 -2.96
C VAL A 505 -13.73 21.39 -2.01
N LYS A 506 -13.55 21.54 -0.68
CA LYS A 506 -14.46 20.98 0.33
C LYS A 506 -15.88 21.48 0.13
N ASP A 507 -16.09 22.78 -0.04
CA ASP A 507 -17.41 23.36 -0.29
C ASP A 507 -18.03 22.85 -1.59
N GLN A 508 -17.24 22.69 -2.65
CA GLN A 508 -17.70 22.11 -3.91
C GLN A 508 -18.10 20.64 -3.74
N VAL A 509 -17.30 19.87 -3.01
CA VAL A 509 -17.57 18.45 -2.73
C VAL A 509 -18.81 18.31 -1.84
N LEU A 510 -18.94 19.10 -0.79
CA LEU A 510 -20.12 19.13 0.08
C LEU A 510 -21.38 19.49 -0.71
N LYS A 511 -21.33 20.54 -1.54
CA LYS A 511 -22.45 20.91 -2.42
C LYS A 511 -22.79 19.81 -3.42
N LYS A 512 -21.77 19.14 -4.00
CA LYS A 512 -21.97 17.99 -4.89
C LYS A 512 -22.64 16.81 -4.17
N ASN A 513 -22.23 16.52 -2.93
CA ASN A 513 -22.82 15.47 -2.10
C ASN A 513 -24.28 15.77 -1.73
N GLU A 514 -24.63 17.03 -1.47
CA GLU A 514 -26.02 17.46 -1.18
C GLU A 514 -26.96 17.33 -2.39
N LEU A 515 -26.45 17.56 -3.60
CA LEU A 515 -27.24 17.57 -4.83
C LEU A 515 -27.61 16.18 -5.36
N SER A 516 -26.95 15.11 -4.90
CA SER A 516 -27.22 13.73 -5.32
C SER A 516 -27.32 12.80 -4.10
N PRO A 517 -28.48 12.77 -3.41
CA PRO A 517 -28.67 11.92 -2.22
C PRO A 517 -28.58 10.42 -2.51
N SER A 518 -28.60 9.99 -3.78
CA SER A 518 -28.17 8.65 -4.21
C SER A 518 -26.64 8.56 -4.17
N THR A 519 -26.06 8.69 -2.97
CA THR A 519 -24.61 8.84 -2.72
C THR A 519 -23.86 7.52 -2.90
N GLU A 520 -23.73 7.09 -4.14
CA GLU A 520 -22.86 5.98 -4.52
C GLU A 520 -21.38 6.33 -4.40
N VAL A 521 -20.98 7.60 -4.50
CA VAL A 521 -19.59 8.02 -4.31
C VAL A 521 -19.53 9.15 -3.31
N ALA A 522 -18.71 9.00 -2.27
CA ALA A 522 -18.43 10.03 -1.27
C ALA A 522 -16.95 10.42 -1.31
N LEU A 523 -16.62 11.67 -1.01
CA LEU A 523 -15.25 12.16 -0.86
C LEU A 523 -15.09 12.84 0.50
N GLU A 524 -14.11 12.37 1.26
CA GLU A 524 -13.78 12.82 2.60
C GLU A 524 -12.31 13.25 2.69
N ILE A 525 -12.06 14.37 3.37
CA ILE A 525 -10.71 14.94 3.54
C ILE A 525 -10.36 14.98 5.02
N ILE A 526 -9.30 14.29 5.39
CA ILE A 526 -8.79 14.24 6.76
C ILE A 526 -7.87 15.46 7.01
N PRO A 527 -8.28 16.40 7.89
CA PRO A 527 -7.54 17.64 8.10
C PRO A 527 -6.17 17.39 8.70
N LYS A 528 -5.19 18.24 8.39
CA LYS A 528 -3.83 18.21 8.96
C LYS A 528 -3.09 16.88 8.81
N THR A 529 -3.38 16.14 7.74
CA THR A 529 -2.70 14.89 7.40
C THR A 529 -2.19 14.92 5.96
N GLY A 530 -1.21 14.07 5.65
CA GLY A 530 -0.64 13.89 4.32
C GLY A 530 -1.11 12.58 3.68
N HIS A 531 -0.25 11.99 2.85
CA HIS A 531 -0.56 10.77 2.12
C HIS A 531 -0.89 9.56 3.01
N ASN A 532 -0.29 9.51 4.21
CA ASN A 532 -0.52 8.44 5.19
C ASN A 532 -1.56 8.86 6.24
N CYS A 533 -2.66 9.49 5.82
CA CYS A 533 -3.68 10.03 6.74
C CYS A 533 -4.22 9.02 7.75
N MET A 534 -4.35 7.75 7.37
CA MET A 534 -4.79 6.65 8.24
C MET A 534 -3.83 6.32 9.39
N LEU A 535 -2.55 6.68 9.26
CA LEU A 535 -1.53 6.56 10.30
C LEU A 535 -1.39 7.85 11.11
N GLU A 536 -1.59 9.01 10.47
CA GLU A 536 -1.41 10.32 11.09
C GLU A 536 -2.59 10.72 12.00
N ASP A 537 -3.82 10.43 11.57
CA ASP A 537 -5.04 10.60 12.36
C ASP A 537 -5.93 9.35 12.28
N PRO A 538 -5.51 8.25 12.93
CA PRO A 538 -6.27 7.00 12.91
C PRO A 538 -7.67 7.15 13.51
N TYR A 539 -7.89 8.10 14.43
CA TYR A 539 -9.19 8.31 15.04
C TYR A 539 -10.21 8.84 14.04
N THR A 540 -9.88 9.94 13.35
CA THR A 540 -10.78 10.53 12.35
C THR A 540 -10.97 9.58 11.17
N THR A 541 -9.90 8.96 10.69
CA THR A 541 -9.99 7.93 9.63
C THR A 541 -10.90 6.78 10.04
N ASN A 542 -10.74 6.20 11.23
CA ASN A 542 -11.57 5.10 11.70
C ASN A 542 -13.04 5.51 11.84
N ARG A 543 -13.33 6.73 12.30
CA ARG A 543 -14.69 7.26 12.37
C ARG A 543 -15.34 7.29 10.98
N VAL A 544 -14.65 7.85 9.99
CA VAL A 544 -15.15 7.94 8.62
C VAL A 544 -15.36 6.55 8.02
N LEU A 545 -14.37 5.66 8.16
CA LEU A 545 -14.49 4.27 7.70
C LEU A 545 -15.65 3.54 8.35
N TRP A 546 -15.88 3.75 9.66
CA TRP A 546 -16.98 3.09 10.36
C TRP A 546 -18.35 3.55 9.89
N THR A 547 -18.51 4.86 9.67
CA THR A 547 -19.76 5.41 9.12
C THR A 547 -20.07 4.78 7.77
N PHE A 548 -19.04 4.65 6.91
CA PHE A 548 -19.19 3.97 5.63
C PHE A 548 -19.52 2.48 5.78
N VAL A 549 -18.77 1.75 6.62
CA VAL A 549 -18.95 0.31 6.86
C VAL A 549 -20.34 -0.01 7.43
N LYS A 550 -20.88 0.82 8.32
CA LYS A 550 -22.25 0.68 8.82
C LYS A 550 -23.27 0.81 7.69
N ARG A 551 -23.13 1.86 6.87
CA ARG A 551 -24.05 2.14 5.76
C ARG A 551 -24.09 1.02 4.72
N VAL A 552 -22.99 0.33 4.47
CA VAL A 552 -22.96 -0.80 3.49
C VAL A 552 -23.38 -2.14 4.08
N ARG A 553 -23.45 -2.21 5.41
CA ARG A 553 -23.88 -3.40 6.16
C ARG A 553 -25.40 -3.42 6.32
N GLU A 554 -26.00 -2.25 6.54
CA GLU A 554 -27.45 -2.00 6.49
C GLU A 554 -27.96 -2.13 5.05
#